data_AF-A0A4U7ECD3-F1
#
_entry.id   AF-A0A4U7ECD3-F1
#
_cell.length_a   1.000
_cell.length_b   1.000
_cell.length_c   1.000
_cell.angle_alpha   90.00
_cell.angle_beta   90.00
_cell.angle_gamma   90.00
#
_symmetry.space_group_name_H-M   'P 1'
#
loop_
_entity.id
_entity.type
_entity.pdbx_description
1 polymer ?
#
loop_
_entity_poly.entity_id
_entity_poly.type
_entity_poly.pdbx_seq_one_letter_code
_entity_poly.pdbx_strand_id
1 'polypeptide(L)'
;MLTDAEERLVEGVLEVGEVIERDTFEFMIEEGLPAEELRVLGGDGTAEAAIEGLESRGLVTTERIEETVRDSSSIDDSLAIPGTEFERVERRYVRFTEELEAEFRE
;
A
#
# COMPACT_ATOMS: atom_id res chain seq x y z
N MET A 1 -5.55 -19.95 6.92
CA MET A 1 -5.17 -19.29 8.19
C MET A 1 -3.94 -18.43 7.92
N LEU A 2 -4.02 -17.15 8.29
CA LEU A 2 -2.92 -16.19 8.14
C LEU A 2 -1.81 -16.44 9.16
N THR A 3 -0.58 -16.08 8.83
CA THR A 3 0.52 -16.02 9.81
C THR A 3 0.41 -14.74 10.64
N ASP A 4 1.04 -14.68 11.82
CA ASP A 4 1.03 -13.49 12.68
C ASP A 4 1.53 -12.21 11.98
N ALA A 5 2.41 -12.35 10.98
CA ALA A 5 2.93 -11.22 10.21
C ALA A 5 1.95 -10.75 9.12
N GLU A 6 1.26 -11.69 8.47
CA GLU A 6 0.22 -11.39 7.48
C GLU A 6 -1.01 -10.76 8.16
N GLU A 7 -1.42 -11.32 9.30
CA GLU A 7 -2.54 -10.81 10.10
C GLU A 7 -2.25 -9.39 10.59
N ARG A 8 -1.08 -9.14 11.20
CA ARG A 8 -0.69 -7.78 11.62
C ARG A 8 -0.68 -6.77 10.48
N LEU A 9 -0.26 -7.18 9.28
CA LEU A 9 -0.25 -6.29 8.13
C LEU A 9 -1.68 -5.90 7.74
N VAL A 10 -2.59 -6.88 7.67
CA VAL A 10 -4.00 -6.65 7.33
C VAL A 10 -4.66 -5.81 8.41
N GLU A 11 -4.50 -6.16 9.69
CA GLU A 11 -5.02 -5.39 10.83
C GLU A 11 -4.52 -3.94 10.82
N GLY A 12 -3.22 -3.71 10.57
CA GLY A 12 -2.66 -2.37 10.51
C GLY A 12 -3.24 -1.51 9.38
N VAL A 13 -3.59 -2.13 8.25
CA VAL A 13 -4.30 -1.46 7.17
C VAL A 13 -5.74 -1.12 7.58
N LEU A 14 -6.45 -2.07 8.18
CA LEU A 14 -7.83 -1.90 8.61
C LEU A 14 -7.97 -0.82 9.70
N GLU A 15 -7.08 -0.82 10.70
CA GLU A 15 -7.08 0.16 11.80
C GLU A 15 -6.92 1.60 11.28
N VAL A 16 -6.07 1.81 10.26
CA VAL A 16 -5.92 3.13 9.64
C VAL A 16 -7.17 3.54 8.86
N GLY A 17 -7.80 2.59 8.17
CA GLY A 17 -9.00 2.86 7.39
C GLY A 17 -10.28 3.02 8.23
N GLU A 18 -10.36 2.42 9.42
CA GLU A 18 -11.46 2.62 10.37
C GLU A 18 -11.64 4.10 10.77
N VAL A 19 -10.55 4.88 10.74
CA VAL A 19 -10.57 6.32 11.01
C VAL A 19 -11.38 7.10 9.96
N ILE A 20 -11.63 6.53 8.77
CA ILE A 20 -12.18 7.20 7.59
C ILE A 20 -13.61 6.71 7.24
N GLU A 21 -14.23 5.84 8.07
CA GLU A 21 -15.59 5.26 7.87
C GLU A 21 -15.85 4.64 6.47
N ARG A 22 -14.80 4.39 5.68
CA ARG A 22 -14.86 3.60 4.43
C ARG A 22 -14.64 2.14 4.78
N ASP A 23 -15.30 1.24 4.06
CA ASP A 23 -14.92 -0.17 4.11
C ASP A 23 -13.50 -0.30 3.54
N THR A 24 -12.54 -0.49 4.42
CA THR A 24 -11.12 -0.58 4.07
C THR A 24 -10.84 -1.77 3.17
N PHE A 25 -11.63 -2.85 3.27
CA PHE A 25 -11.52 -3.98 2.36
C PHE A 25 -11.93 -3.58 0.95
N GLU A 26 -13.08 -2.92 0.79
CA GLU A 26 -13.54 -2.41 -0.50
C GLU A 26 -12.48 -1.51 -1.15
N PHE A 27 -11.92 -0.56 -0.39
CA PHE A 27 -10.85 0.30 -0.89
C PHE A 27 -9.59 -0.49 -1.29
N MET A 28 -9.17 -1.47 -0.49
CA MET A 28 -7.98 -2.26 -0.80
C MET A 28 -8.18 -3.20 -1.99
N ILE A 29 -9.41 -3.63 -2.26
CA ILE A 29 -9.75 -4.45 -3.43
C ILE A 29 -9.76 -3.59 -4.71
N GLU A 30 -10.38 -2.40 -4.65
CA GLU A 30 -10.53 -1.53 -5.83
C GLU A 30 -9.26 -0.75 -6.17
N GLU A 31 -8.66 -0.09 -5.18
CA GLU A 31 -7.58 0.87 -5.36
C GLU A 31 -6.24 0.28 -4.91
N GLY A 32 -6.23 -0.28 -3.69
CA GLY A 32 -5.03 -0.77 -3.02
C GLY A 32 -4.13 0.35 -2.47
N LEU A 33 -2.97 -0.05 -1.96
CA LEU A 33 -1.96 0.87 -1.42
C LEU A 33 -0.57 0.57 -1.98
N PRO A 34 0.30 1.59 -2.11
CA PRO A 34 1.71 1.38 -2.38
C PRO A 34 2.35 0.47 -1.32
N ALA A 35 3.20 -0.46 -1.75
CA ALA A 35 3.95 -1.34 -0.86
C ALA A 35 4.80 -0.54 0.15
N GLU A 36 5.27 0.65 -0.23
CA GLU A 36 5.96 1.59 0.64
C GLU A 36 5.12 2.04 1.84
N GLU A 37 3.84 2.37 1.62
CA GLU A 37 2.89 2.75 2.68
C GLU A 37 2.66 1.55 3.61
N LEU A 38 2.47 0.36 3.02
CA LEU A 38 2.30 -0.89 3.76
C LEU A 38 3.54 -1.25 4.61
N ARG A 39 4.76 -0.91 4.15
CA ARG A 39 5.98 -1.11 4.95
C ARG A 39 5.99 -0.25 6.21
N VAL A 40 5.41 0.94 6.18
CA VAL A 40 5.27 1.81 7.37
C VAL A 40 4.25 1.21 8.34
N LEU A 41 3.15 0.68 7.82
CA LEU A 41 2.08 0.07 8.61
C LEU A 41 2.46 -1.28 9.22
N GLY A 42 3.25 -2.10 8.51
CA GLY A 42 3.65 -3.45 8.94
C GLY A 42 4.70 -3.51 10.06
N GLY A 43 5.08 -2.38 10.65
CA GLY A 43 5.73 -2.28 11.97
C GLY A 43 7.18 -2.75 12.14
N ASP A 44 7.66 -3.74 11.38
CA ASP A 44 8.92 -4.44 11.70
C ASP A 44 9.76 -4.84 10.47
N GLY A 45 9.51 -4.23 9.31
CA GLY A 45 10.22 -4.58 8.06
C GLY A 45 9.87 -5.97 7.51
N THR A 46 8.93 -6.68 8.15
CA THR A 46 8.38 -7.97 7.72
C THR A 46 7.24 -7.81 6.69
N ALA A 47 6.79 -6.59 6.44
CA ALA A 47 5.71 -6.28 5.51
C ALA A 47 5.94 -6.90 4.12
N GLU A 48 7.18 -6.90 3.64
CA GLU A 48 7.47 -7.50 2.33
C GLU A 48 7.31 -9.02 2.33
N ALA A 49 7.80 -9.71 3.35
CA ALA A 49 7.61 -11.15 3.48
C ALA A 49 6.13 -11.51 3.65
N ALA A 50 5.35 -10.66 4.34
CA ALA A 50 3.92 -10.83 4.48
C ALA A 50 3.19 -10.61 3.14
N ILE A 51 3.55 -9.58 2.37
CA ILE A 51 2.99 -9.33 1.02
C ILE A 51 3.31 -10.51 0.10
N GLU A 52 4.56 -10.99 0.07
CA GLU A 52 4.96 -12.14 -0.74
C GLU A 52 4.23 -13.43 -0.32
N GLY A 53 4.05 -13.62 0.99
CA GLY A 53 3.28 -14.75 1.55
C GLY A 53 1.83 -14.73 1.08
N LEU A 54 1.16 -13.59 1.24
CA LEU A 54 -0.22 -13.38 0.79
C LEU A 54 -0.35 -13.51 -0.74
N GLU A 55 0.61 -12.96 -1.50
CA GLU A 55 0.59 -13.01 -2.97
C GLU A 55 0.75 -14.44 -3.47
N SER A 56 1.66 -15.21 -2.87
CA SER A 56 1.86 -16.63 -3.21
C SER A 56 0.62 -17.49 -2.99
N ARG A 57 -0.28 -17.04 -2.11
CA ARG A 57 -1.56 -17.67 -1.78
C ARG A 57 -2.72 -17.12 -2.60
N GLY A 58 -2.53 -16.07 -3.41
CA GLY A 58 -3.60 -15.43 -4.17
C GLY A 58 -4.50 -14.51 -3.34
N LEU A 59 -4.06 -14.13 -2.14
CA LEU A 59 -4.81 -13.27 -1.20
C LEU A 59 -4.57 -11.78 -1.45
N VAL A 60 -3.46 -11.46 -2.10
CA VAL A 60 -3.19 -10.12 -2.62
C VAL A 60 -2.70 -10.21 -4.06
N THR A 61 -2.86 -9.11 -4.79
CA THR A 61 -2.28 -8.94 -6.11
C THR A 61 -1.37 -7.72 -6.11
N THR A 62 -0.29 -7.76 -6.88
CA THR A 62 0.61 -6.62 -7.04
C THR A 62 0.63 -6.09 -8.47
N GLU A 63 0.63 -4.76 -8.60
CA GLU A 63 0.67 -4.07 -9.89
C GLU A 63 1.70 -2.95 -9.83
N ARG A 64 2.45 -2.73 -10.91
CA ARG A 64 3.35 -1.57 -11.02
C ARG A 64 2.69 -0.48 -11.84
N ILE A 65 2.61 0.71 -11.25
CA ILE A 65 1.96 1.88 -11.82
C ILE A 65 2.98 3.02 -11.91
N GLU A 66 3.07 3.65 -13.07
CA GLU A 66 3.84 4.89 -13.24
C GLU A 66 3.00 6.06 -12.72
N GLU A 67 3.52 6.79 -11.74
CA GLU A 67 2.90 7.97 -11.16
C GLU A 67 3.74 9.21 -11.44
N THR A 68 3.06 10.33 -11.70
CA THR A 68 3.72 11.64 -11.79
C THR A 68 3.60 12.33 -10.44
N VAL A 69 4.71 12.41 -9.70
CA VAL A 69 4.76 13.03 -8.37
C VAL A 69 5.51 14.36 -8.44
N ARG A 70 5.22 15.25 -7.50
CA ARG A 70 5.91 16.53 -7.40
C ARG A 70 7.34 16.31 -6.91
N ASP A 71 8.32 16.83 -7.65
CA ASP A 71 9.71 16.82 -7.22
C ASP A 71 9.84 17.75 -6.00
N SER A 72 10.29 17.19 -4.88
CA SER A 72 10.46 17.92 -3.62
C SER A 72 11.90 18.34 -3.37
N SER A 73 12.82 17.98 -4.28
CA SER A 73 14.25 18.22 -4.17
C SER A 73 14.69 19.55 -4.81
N SER A 74 13.86 20.15 -5.66
CA SER A 74 14.22 21.34 -6.45
C SER A 74 13.91 22.70 -5.79
N ILE A 75 14.18 22.84 -4.50
CA ILE A 75 14.07 24.16 -3.82
C ILE A 75 15.28 25.07 -4.14
N ASP A 76 16.32 24.54 -4.79
CA ASP A 76 17.61 25.21 -5.01
C ASP A 76 17.79 25.73 -6.44
N ASP A 77 16.85 26.52 -6.97
CA ASP A 77 17.13 27.33 -8.17
C ASP A 77 16.33 28.63 -8.18
N SER A 78 17.02 29.77 -8.03
CA SER A 78 16.40 31.08 -7.74
C SER A 78 15.61 31.70 -8.90
N LEU A 79 15.37 30.94 -9.98
CA LEU A 79 14.58 31.32 -11.15
C LEU A 79 13.55 30.26 -11.55
N ALA A 80 13.54 29.08 -10.92
CA ALA A 80 12.49 28.09 -11.11
C ALA A 80 11.25 28.54 -10.32
N ILE A 81 10.07 28.49 -10.94
CA ILE A 81 8.82 28.70 -10.21
C ILE A 81 8.69 27.52 -9.24
N PRO A 82 8.74 27.73 -7.91
CA PRO A 82 8.69 26.64 -6.95
C PRO A 82 7.44 25.80 -7.18
N GLY A 83 7.60 24.51 -7.48
CA GLY A 83 6.49 23.57 -7.64
C GLY A 83 5.98 23.30 -9.07
N THR A 84 6.82 23.50 -10.09
CA THR A 84 6.49 23.11 -11.47
C THR A 84 7.22 21.85 -11.96
N GLU A 85 8.13 21.32 -11.15
CA GLU A 85 8.87 20.09 -11.47
C GLU A 85 8.12 18.87 -10.96
N PHE A 86 7.89 17.94 -11.88
CA PHE A 86 7.26 16.67 -11.63
C PHE A 86 8.20 15.57 -12.11
N GLU A 87 8.37 14.54 -11.30
CA GLU A 87 9.12 13.34 -11.65
C GLU A 87 8.15 12.17 -11.87
N ARG A 88 8.55 11.24 -12.74
CA ARG A 88 7.81 9.98 -12.92
C ARG A 88 8.45 8.92 -12.05
N VAL A 89 7.67 8.33 -11.17
CA VAL A 89 8.09 7.25 -10.27
C VAL A 89 7.26 6.01 -10.57
N GLU A 90 7.91 4.86 -10.62
CA GLU A 90 7.20 3.58 -10.67
C GLU A 90 6.94 3.11 -9.25
N ARG A 91 5.68 2.86 -8.91
CA ARG A 91 5.27 2.34 -7.60
C ARG A 91 4.61 0.98 -7.73
N ARG A 92 4.86 0.10 -6.76
CA ARG A 92 4.19 -1.20 -6.67
C ARG A 92 2.99 -1.08 -5.73
N TYR A 93 1.80 -1.15 -6.27
CA TYR A 93 0.56 -1.24 -5.52
C TYR A 93 0.26 -2.67 -5.12
N VAL A 94 -0.31 -2.84 -3.93
CA VAL A 94 -0.80 -4.10 -3.40
C VAL A 94 -2.31 -3.95 -3.20
N ARG A 95 -3.08 -4.85 -3.79
CA ARG A 95 -4.54 -4.93 -3.65
C ARG A 95 -4.93 -6.20 -2.94
N PHE A 96 -5.95 -6.10 -2.09
CA PHE A 96 -6.55 -7.27 -1.46
C PHE A 96 -7.45 -8.00 -2.45
N THR A 97 -7.65 -9.29 -2.24
CA THR A 97 -8.67 -10.06 -2.95
C THR A 97 -9.89 -10.28 -2.07
N GLU A 98 -11.04 -10.57 -2.68
CA GLU A 98 -12.25 -10.97 -1.96
C GLU A 98 -12.00 -12.23 -1.11
N GLU A 99 -11.05 -13.08 -1.51
CA GLU A 99 -10.68 -14.28 -0.75
C GLU A 99 -9.99 -13.94 0.57
N LEU A 100 -9.15 -12.90 0.60
CA LEU A 100 -8.52 -12.41 1.83
C LEU A 100 -9.56 -11.86 2.81
N GLU A 101 -10.56 -11.12 2.31
CA GLU A 101 -11.66 -10.62 3.14
C GLU A 101 -12.44 -11.77 3.79
N ALA A 102 -12.75 -12.82 3.01
CA ALA A 102 -13.41 -14.00 3.53
C ALA A 102 -12.56 -14.72 4.58
N GLU A 103 -11.27 -14.99 4.29
CA GLU A 103 -10.37 -15.68 5.23
C GLU A 103 -10.13 -14.89 6.52
N PHE A 104 -10.18 -13.56 6.47
CA PHE A 104 -9.96 -12.71 7.63
C PHE A 104 -11.20 -12.56 8.52
N ARG A 105 -12.40 -12.66 7.94
CA ARG A 105 -13.68 -12.53 8.67
C ARG A 105 -14.26 -13.86 9.19
N GLU A 106 -13.71 -15.00 8.78
CA GLU A 106 -14.03 -16.35 9.31
C GLU A 106 -13.43 -16.63 10.69
#